data_AF-A0A0Q6U3T1-F1
#
_entry.id   AF-A0A0Q6U3T1-F1
#
_cell.length_a   1.000
_cell.length_b   1.000
_cell.length_c   1.000
_cell.angle_alpha   90.00
_cell.angle_beta   90.00
_cell.angle_gamma   90.00
#
_symmetry.space_group_name_H-M   'P 1'
#
loop_
_entity.id
_entity.type
_entity.pdbx_description
1 polymer ?
#
loop_
_entity_poly.entity_id
_entity_poly.type
_entity_poly.pdbx_seq_one_letter_code
_entity_poly.pdbx_strand_id
1 'polypeptide(L)' 'MEQKTARLTVLIDPDKKKAFETLCAQQDQTPSQVVRRLIRDYLAAHGVDYKPDAAASR' A
#
# COMPACT_ATOMS: atom_id res chain seq x y z
N MET A 1 -1.21 -0.45 21.90
CA MET A 1 -2.22 0.61 21.69
C MET A 1 -2.59 0.59 20.21
N GLU A 2 -3.89 0.74 19.92
CA GLU A 2 -4.58 0.27 18.71
C GLU A 2 -3.76 0.18 17.42
N GLN A 3 -3.72 -1.04 16.88
CA GLN A 3 -3.32 -1.31 15.51
C GLN A 3 -4.28 -0.57 14.58
N LYS A 4 -3.91 0.63 14.11
CA LYS A 4 -4.60 1.39 13.04
C LYS A 4 -4.47 0.68 11.69
N THR A 5 -4.74 -0.62 11.64
CA THR A 5 -4.70 -1.44 10.44
C THR A 5 -6.11 -1.65 9.93
N ALA A 6 -6.53 -0.84 8.96
CA ALA A 6 -7.73 -1.09 8.18
C ALA A 6 -7.43 -2.11 7.08
N ARG A 7 -8.38 -3.02 6.82
CA ARG A 7 -8.29 -3.96 5.69
C ARG A 7 -8.90 -3.30 4.46
N LEU A 8 -8.10 -3.16 3.40
CA LEU A 8 -8.55 -2.71 2.08
C LEU A 8 -8.78 -3.95 1.21
N THR A 9 -10.04 -4.22 0.83
CA THR A 9 -10.38 -5.29 -0.11
C THR A 9 -10.69 -4.67 -1.47
N VAL A 10 -9.94 -5.05 -2.50
CA VAL A 10 -10.16 -4.59 -3.88
C VAL A 10 -10.37 -5.81 -4.76
N LEU A 11 -11.42 -5.80 -5.57
CA LEU A 11 -11.61 -6.78 -6.63
C LEU A 11 -10.75 -6.37 -7.82
N ILE A 12 -9.81 -7.22 -8.19
CA ILE A 12 -8.97 -7.04 -9.38
C ILE A 12 -9.08 -8.28 -10.26
N ASP A 13 -8.90 -8.07 -11.55
CA ASP A 13 -8.83 -9.14 -12.53
C ASP A 13 -7.69 -10.12 -12.19
N PRO A 14 -7.91 -11.45 -12.33
CA PRO A 14 -6.92 -12.47 -11.95
C PRO A 14 -5.62 -12.38 -12.76
N ASP A 15 -5.68 -11.99 -14.03
CA ASP A 15 -4.51 -11.84 -14.89
C ASP A 15 -3.68 -10.64 -14.44
N LYS A 16 -4.33 -9.52 -14.13
CA LYS A 16 -3.66 -8.34 -13.55
C LYS A 16 -3.03 -8.65 -12.20
N LYS A 17 -3.70 -9.42 -11.34
CA LYS A 17 -3.14 -9.86 -10.05
C LYS A 17 -1.84 -10.64 -10.26
N LYS A 18 -1.85 -11.61 -11.17
CA LYS A 18 -0.69 -12.47 -11.44
C LYS A 18 0.49 -11.67 -12.01
N ALA A 19 0.21 -10.76 -12.93
CA ALA A 19 1.23 -9.85 -13.47
C ALA A 19 1.83 -8.96 -12.37
N PHE A 20 0.98 -8.39 -11.51
CA PHE A 20 1.41 -7.56 -10.39
C PHE A 20 2.24 -8.33 -9.36
N GLU A 21 1.82 -9.54 -8.97
CA GLU A 21 2.58 -10.40 -8.05
C GLU A 21 3.94 -10.77 -8.64
N THR A 22 3.99 -11.08 -9.94
CA THR A 22 5.24 -11.39 -10.65
C THR A 22 6.19 -10.19 -10.67
N LEU A 23 5.66 -9.00 -10.98
CA LEU A 23 6.45 -7.76 -10.99
C LEU A 23 6.98 -7.40 -9.60
N CYS A 24 6.18 -7.62 -8.55
CA CYS A 24 6.60 -7.41 -7.17
C CYS A 24 7.70 -8.41 -6.77
N ALA A 25 7.56 -9.68 -7.14
CA ALA A 25 8.54 -10.73 -6.87
C ALA A 25 9.89 -10.46 -7.53
N GLN A 26 9.91 -9.89 -8.75
CA GLN A 26 11.15 -9.49 -9.43
C GLN A 26 11.91 -8.35 -8.72
N GLN A 27 11.23 -7.59 -7.87
CA GLN A 27 11.79 -6.45 -7.16
C GLN A 27 12.02 -6.74 -5.66
N ASP A 28 11.91 -8.00 -5.23
CA ASP A 28 11.97 -8.39 -3.81
C ASP A 28 10.96 -7.59 -2.94
N GLN A 29 9.83 -7.21 -3.52
CA GLN A 29 8.76 -6.49 -2.84
C GLN A 29 7.54 -7.39 -2.69
N THR A 30 6.78 -7.21 -1.61
CA THR A 30 5.45 -7.82 -1.50
C THR A 30 4.40 -6.88 -2.09
N PRO A 31 3.33 -7.41 -2.72
CA PRO A 31 2.28 -6.59 -3.32
C PRO A 31 1.67 -5.59 -2.33
N SER A 32 1.52 -5.97 -1.06
CA SER A 32 1.04 -5.09 0.01
C SER A 32 1.95 -3.89 0.26
N GLN A 33 3.27 -4.04 0.15
CA GLN A 33 4.22 -2.92 0.32
C GLN A 33 4.12 -1.93 -0.84
N VAL A 34 4.04 -2.45 -2.06
CA VAL A 34 3.88 -1.64 -3.27
C VAL A 34 2.56 -0.86 -3.22
N VAL A 35 1.45 -1.52 -2.88
CA VAL A 35 0.13 -0.87 -2.77
C VAL A 35 0.13 0.22 -1.71
N ARG A 36 0.74 -0.01 -0.53
CA ARG A 36 0.86 1.02 0.51
C ARG A 36 1.66 2.24 0.06
N ARG A 37 2.76 2.02 -0.67
CA ARG A 37 3.58 3.11 -1.21
C ARG A 37 2.82 3.87 -2.29
N LEU A 38 2.10 3.16 -3.16
CA LEU A 38 1.28 3.74 -4.21
C LEU A 38 0.15 4.60 -3.62
N ILE A 39 -0.52 4.15 -2.57
CA ILE A 39 -1.53 4.94 -1.85
C ILE A 39 -0.91 6.23 -1.28
N ARG A 40 0.25 6.13 -0.63
CA ARG A 40 0.93 7.30 -0.04
C ARG A 40 1.33 8.32 -1.11
N ASP A 41 1.93 7.85 -2.20
CA ASP A 41 2.37 8.68 -3.30
C ASP A 41 1.17 9.36 -4.00
N TYR A 42 0.09 8.61 -4.19
CA TYR A 42 -1.15 9.12 -4.76
C TYR A 42 -1.81 10.20 -3.89
N LEU A 43 -1.85 9.99 -2.56
CA LEU A 43 -2.34 11.01 -1.62
C LEU A 43 -1.49 12.27 -1.66
N ALA A 44 -0.16 12.13 -1.71
CA ALA A 44 0.77 13.25 -1.82
C ALA A 44 0.61 14.01 -3.14
N ALA A 45 0.45 13.30 -4.26
CA ALA A 45 0.22 13.89 -5.58
C ALA A 45 -1.10 14.68 -5.66
N HIS A 46 -2.12 14.27 -4.90
CA HIS A 46 -3.40 14.96 -4.80
C HIS A 46 -3.46 16.02 -3.68
N GLY A 47 -2.34 16.31 -3.00
CA GLY A 47 -2.27 17.32 -1.96
C GLY A 47 -3.05 16.97 -0.69
N VAL A 48 -3.35 15.69 -0.48
CA VAL A 48 -4.00 15.22 0.74
C VAL A 48 -2.91 15.05 1.81
N ASP A 49 -2.92 15.93 2.82
CA ASP A 49 -2.03 15.83 3.98
C ASP A 49 -2.40 14.59 4.80
N TYR A 50 -1.81 13.45 4.44
CA TYR A 50 -1.85 12.26 5.26
C TYR A 50 -0.69 12.34 6.26
N LYS A 51 -0.97 12.89 7.45
CA LYS A 51 -0.13 12.69 8.62
C LYS A 51 -0.37 11.28 9.14
N PRO A 52 0.54 10.30 8.93
CA PRO A 52 0.54 9.14 9.81
C PRO A 52 0.75 9.71 11.21
N ASP A 53 -0.25 9.53 12.07
CA ASP A 53 -0.14 9.87 13.48
C ASP A 53 1.19 9.32 14.00
N ALA A 54 2.13 10.23 14.25
CA ALA A 54 3.53 9.94 14.58
C ALA A 54 3.63 9.44 16.02
N ALA A 55 2.89 8.38 16.33
CA ALA A 55 2.80 7.75 17.64
C ALA A 55 3.20 6.28 17.53
N ALA A 56 4.40 6.03 17.00
CA ALA A 56 5.07 4.73 17.14
C ALA A 56 6.61 4.86 17.19
N SER A 57 7.13 6.04 17.57
CA SER A 57 8.48 6.16 18.13
C SER A 57 8.36 6.32 19.64
N ARG A 58 8.08 5.21 20.33
CA ARG A 58 8.59 4.98 21.69
C ARG A 58 8.60 3.50 22.00
#